data_AF-A0A7X8IN80-F1
#
_entry.id   AF-A0A7X8IN80-F1
#
_cell.length_a   1.000
_cell.length_b   1.000
_cell.length_c   1.000
_cell.angle_alpha   90.00
_cell.angle_beta   90.00
_cell.angle_gamma   90.00
#
_symmetry.space_group_name_H-M   'P 1'
#
loop_
_entity.id
_entity.type
_entity.pdbx_description
1 polymer ?
#
loop_
_entity_poly.entity_id
_entity_poly.type
_entity_poly.pdbx_seq_one_letter_code
_entity_poly.pdbx_strand_id
1 'polypeptide(L)'
;MSNYYLIPGFLGISMIVMLLSVVIVWFFTRQADFLKQRFNQIKDRLTQNIQYKEMAVKEEVNLKPLLLGLLVGLVLGLLLGWGTEYLWLSLSICGSIGIIASLFIKKSLDDLERLKKIKELAILHESISFYGDAGYTIQQSLQMASTLTPMLRPAIFRCLANWPYGSIQALYKFAEGVNLPEAEILASILAHAEESGIKFGQNAMEEEAHALESLRHSLVEIKIMSKPMYFAAYRALPLFSVSSIVVGALIYRVIIMLKSLAGV
;
A
#
# COMPACT_ATOMS: atom_id res chain seq x y z
N MET A 1 68.09 3.11 -6.53
CA MET A 1 67.60 2.12 -5.53
C MET A 1 66.37 2.70 -4.83
N SER A 2 65.14 2.41 -5.29
CA SER A 2 63.88 2.58 -4.54
C SER A 2 62.67 2.31 -5.44
N ASN A 3 62.48 1.07 -5.91
CA ASN A 3 61.24 0.69 -6.62
C ASN A 3 60.72 -0.72 -6.29
N TYR A 4 61.36 -1.44 -5.36
CA TYR A 4 60.97 -2.81 -5.01
C TYR A 4 59.88 -2.89 -3.91
N TYR A 5 59.51 -1.77 -3.28
CA TYR A 5 58.46 -1.74 -2.25
C TYR A 5 57.03 -1.49 -2.77
N LEU A 6 56.85 -1.13 -4.05
CA LEU A 6 55.53 -0.84 -4.63
C LEU A 6 54.79 -2.09 -5.15
N ILE A 7 55.52 -3.15 -5.47
CA ILE A 7 54.97 -4.38 -6.05
C ILE A 7 54.10 -5.19 -5.06
N PRO A 8 54.46 -5.35 -3.76
CA PRO A 8 53.61 -6.12 -2.84
C PRO A 8 52.29 -5.40 -2.48
N GLY A 9 52.24 -4.07 -2.52
CA GLY A 9 51.02 -3.31 -2.24
C GLY A 9 49.91 -3.52 -3.28
N PHE A 10 50.27 -3.67 -4.55
CA PHE A 10 49.31 -3.90 -5.63
C PHE A 10 48.66 -5.29 -5.58
N LEU A 11 49.43 -6.31 -5.18
CA LEU A 11 48.91 -7.67 -5.01
C LEU A 11 47.92 -7.77 -3.85
N GLY A 12 48.15 -7.04 -2.75
CA GLY A 12 47.22 -7.00 -1.63
C GLY A 12 45.86 -6.41 -2.00
N ILE A 13 45.86 -5.31 -2.76
CA ILE A 13 44.63 -4.63 -3.17
C ILE A 13 43.83 -5.48 -4.16
N SER A 14 44.48 -6.16 -5.10
CA SER A 14 43.76 -7.01 -6.07
C SER A 14 43.06 -8.18 -5.38
N MET A 15 43.67 -8.76 -4.35
CA MET A 15 43.10 -9.88 -3.60
C MET A 15 41.87 -9.44 -2.78
N ILE A 16 41.93 -8.25 -2.17
CA ILE A 16 40.78 -7.66 -1.44
C ILE A 16 39.62 -7.38 -2.39
N VAL A 17 39.88 -6.82 -3.57
CA VAL A 17 38.84 -6.55 -4.58
C VAL A 17 38.21 -7.84 -5.09
N MET A 18 39.01 -8.90 -5.28
CA MET A 18 38.50 -10.20 -5.71
C MET A 18 37.59 -10.82 -4.65
N LEU A 19 37.99 -10.79 -3.37
CA LEU A 19 37.16 -11.27 -2.26
C LEU A 19 35.85 -10.48 -2.13
N LEU A 20 35.91 -9.16 -2.25
CA LEU A 20 34.72 -8.29 -2.23
C LEU A 20 33.76 -8.64 -3.38
N SER A 21 34.29 -8.87 -4.58
CA SER A 21 33.45 -9.24 -5.74
C SER A 21 32.73 -10.56 -5.54
N VAL A 22 33.39 -11.57 -4.95
CA VAL A 22 32.79 -12.87 -4.66
C VAL A 22 31.71 -12.76 -3.59
N VAL A 23 31.96 -11.97 -2.53
CA VAL A 23 30.96 -11.72 -1.47
C VAL A 23 29.74 -10.99 -2.04
N ILE A 24 29.94 -10.02 -2.93
CA ILE A 24 28.85 -9.30 -3.59
C ILE A 24 28.04 -10.25 -4.48
N VAL A 25 28.69 -11.06 -5.32
CA VAL A 25 28.00 -12.03 -6.19
C VAL A 25 27.22 -13.04 -5.36
N TRP A 26 27.82 -13.58 -4.30
CA TRP A 26 27.16 -14.52 -3.38
C TRP A 26 25.99 -13.88 -2.64
N PHE A 27 26.11 -12.61 -2.24
CA PHE A 27 25.01 -11.87 -1.63
C PHE A 27 23.86 -11.64 -2.61
N PHE A 28 24.17 -11.33 -3.87
CA PHE A 28 23.17 -11.15 -4.93
C PHE A 28 22.45 -12.46 -5.29
N THR A 29 23.16 -13.59 -5.40
CA THR A 29 22.51 -14.89 -5.66
C THR A 29 21.63 -15.30 -4.49
N ARG A 30 22.08 -15.09 -3.25
CA ARG A 30 21.29 -15.38 -2.04
C ARG A 30 20.06 -14.48 -1.89
N GLN A 31 20.17 -13.19 -2.22
CA GLN A 31 19.02 -12.28 -2.30
C GLN A 31 18.05 -12.70 -3.40
N ALA A 32 18.55 -13.13 -4.57
CA ALA A 32 17.71 -13.60 -5.67
C ALA A 32 16.90 -14.85 -5.29
N ASP A 33 17.49 -15.80 -4.58
CA ASP A 33 16.77 -16.99 -4.09
C ASP A 33 15.71 -16.64 -3.03
N PHE A 34 16.03 -15.72 -2.12
CA PHE A 34 15.07 -15.22 -1.13
C PHE A 34 13.90 -14.46 -1.78
N LEU A 35 14.20 -13.62 -2.78
CA LEU A 35 13.20 -12.94 -3.58
C LEU A 35 12.35 -13.93 -4.37
N LYS A 36 12.93 -14.97 -4.95
CA LYS A 36 12.22 -16.02 -5.70
C LYS A 36 11.28 -16.82 -4.80
N GLN A 37 11.70 -17.16 -3.58
CA GLN A 37 10.81 -17.78 -2.57
C GLN A 37 9.65 -16.86 -2.19
N ARG A 38 9.92 -15.57 -1.92
CA ARG A 38 8.84 -14.60 -1.64
C ARG A 38 7.93 -14.38 -2.84
N PHE A 39 8.48 -14.38 -4.06
CA PHE A 39 7.69 -14.24 -5.28
C PHE A 39 6.79 -15.44 -5.50
N ASN A 40 7.26 -16.66 -5.25
CA ASN A 40 6.42 -17.85 -5.32
C ASN A 40 5.33 -17.82 -4.25
N GLN A 41 5.65 -17.45 -3.00
CA GLN A 41 4.62 -17.29 -1.95
C GLN A 41 3.59 -16.20 -2.29
N ILE A 42 4.02 -15.09 -2.91
CA ILE A 42 3.13 -14.02 -3.37
C ILE A 42 2.32 -14.47 -4.58
N LYS A 43 2.92 -15.23 -5.51
CA LYS A 43 2.26 -15.81 -6.69
C LYS A 43 1.20 -16.82 -6.27
N ASP A 44 1.47 -17.66 -5.28
CA ASP A 44 0.51 -18.63 -4.77
C ASP A 44 -0.66 -17.92 -4.05
N ARG A 45 -0.37 -16.88 -3.25
CA ARG A 45 -1.42 -16.02 -2.65
C ARG A 45 -2.21 -15.21 -3.68
N LEU A 46 -1.57 -14.76 -4.76
CA LEU A 46 -2.24 -14.09 -5.87
C LEU A 46 -3.10 -15.08 -6.66
N THR A 47 -2.64 -16.29 -6.91
CA THR A 47 -3.39 -17.30 -7.65
C THR A 47 -4.63 -17.76 -6.87
N GLN A 48 -4.52 -17.91 -5.54
CA GLN A 48 -5.67 -18.14 -4.67
C GLN A 48 -6.64 -16.94 -4.62
N ASN A 49 -6.12 -15.70 -4.51
CA ASN A 49 -6.98 -14.51 -4.51
C ASN A 49 -7.62 -14.24 -5.88
N ILE A 50 -6.97 -14.61 -6.99
CA ILE A 50 -7.50 -14.45 -8.35
C ILE A 50 -8.65 -15.44 -8.59
N GLN A 51 -8.55 -16.70 -8.13
CA GLN A 51 -9.68 -17.63 -8.21
C GLN A 51 -10.89 -17.18 -7.37
N TYR A 52 -10.67 -16.50 -6.26
CA TYR A 52 -11.76 -15.90 -5.46
C TYR A 52 -12.31 -14.60 -6.08
N LYS A 53 -11.46 -13.84 -6.81
CA LYS A 53 -11.83 -12.55 -7.42
C LYS A 53 -12.42 -12.68 -8.83
N GLU A 54 -12.16 -13.77 -9.55
CA GLU A 54 -12.78 -14.10 -10.85
C GLU A 54 -14.29 -14.35 -10.74
N MET A 55 -14.81 -14.69 -9.56
CA MET A 55 -16.26 -14.76 -9.33
C MET A 55 -16.88 -13.43 -8.86
N ALA A 56 -16.09 -12.45 -8.42
CA ALA A 56 -16.64 -11.29 -7.70
C ALA A 56 -16.61 -9.97 -8.48
N VAL A 57 -15.62 -9.68 -9.33
CA VAL A 57 -15.56 -8.33 -9.93
C VAL A 57 -14.94 -8.36 -11.32
N LYS A 58 -15.76 -8.04 -12.33
CA LYS A 58 -15.33 -7.37 -13.57
C LYS A 58 -14.74 -6.01 -13.18
N GLU A 59 -13.55 -6.03 -12.59
CA GLU A 59 -12.86 -4.82 -12.16
C GLU A 59 -12.30 -4.22 -13.44
N GLU A 60 -12.94 -3.16 -13.93
CA GLU A 60 -12.37 -2.34 -14.99
C GLU A 60 -10.95 -1.97 -14.55
N VAL A 61 -9.97 -2.61 -15.18
CA VAL A 61 -8.56 -2.35 -14.89
C VAL A 61 -8.35 -0.89 -15.25
N ASN A 62 -8.34 -0.03 -14.25
CA ASN A 62 -8.03 1.37 -14.42
C ASN A 62 -6.58 1.44 -14.92
N LEU A 63 -6.39 1.54 -16.24
CA LEU A 63 -5.09 1.55 -16.92
C LEU A 63 -4.35 2.86 -16.70
N LYS A 64 -5.05 3.93 -16.29
CA LYS A 64 -4.51 5.28 -16.07
C LYS A 64 -3.26 5.30 -15.16
N PRO A 65 -3.25 4.70 -13.96
CA PRO A 65 -2.05 4.67 -13.11
C PRO A 65 -0.89 3.90 -13.74
N LEU A 66 -1.17 2.83 -14.50
CA LEU A 66 -0.13 2.03 -15.15
C LEU A 66 0.51 2.81 -16.31
N LEU A 67 -0.31 3.47 -17.13
CA LEU A 67 0.16 4.36 -18.19
C LEU A 67 0.98 5.52 -17.63
N LEU A 68 0.55 6.13 -16.52
CA LEU A 68 1.28 7.22 -15.88
C LEU A 68 2.64 6.74 -15.35
N GLY A 69 2.69 5.56 -14.72
CA GLY A 69 3.94 4.93 -14.28
C GLY A 69 4.90 4.63 -15.42
N LEU A 70 4.39 4.08 -16.52
CA LEU A 70 5.17 3.85 -17.74
C LEU A 70 5.74 5.16 -18.29
N LEU A 71 4.91 6.20 -18.41
CA LEU A 71 5.31 7.49 -19.00
C LEU A 71 6.40 8.16 -18.16
N VAL A 72 6.25 8.17 -16.83
CA VAL A 72 7.28 8.67 -15.90
C VAL A 72 8.57 7.85 -16.01
N GLY A 73 8.47 6.51 -16.09
CA GLY A 73 9.61 5.63 -16.28
C GLY A 73 10.34 5.86 -17.61
N LEU A 74 9.60 6.06 -18.71
CA LEU A 74 10.18 6.36 -20.02
C LEU A 74 10.87 7.71 -20.05
N VAL A 75 10.27 8.76 -19.46
CA VAL A 75 10.88 10.09 -19.37
C VAL A 75 12.18 10.03 -18.57
N LEU A 76 12.19 9.32 -17.44
CA LEU A 76 13.41 9.08 -16.66
C LEU A 76 14.47 8.29 -17.45
N GLY A 77 14.06 7.23 -18.15
CA GLY A 77 14.96 6.43 -18.99
C GLY A 77 15.57 7.21 -20.14
N LEU A 78 14.81 8.15 -20.71
CA LEU A 78 15.24 9.05 -21.78
C LEU A 78 16.20 10.12 -21.28
N LEU A 79 15.92 10.71 -20.10
CA LEU A 79 16.83 11.64 -19.41
C LEU A 79 18.17 10.99 -19.05
N LEU A 80 18.14 9.76 -18.53
CA LEU A 80 19.35 9.03 -18.13
C LEU A 80 20.13 8.46 -19.31
N GLY A 81 19.44 8.08 -20.39
CA GLY A 81 20.05 7.48 -21.58
C GLY A 81 20.48 8.48 -22.66
N TRP A 82 20.15 9.76 -22.49
CA TRP A 82 20.40 10.77 -23.52
C TRP A 82 21.89 10.86 -23.87
N GLY A 83 22.23 10.73 -25.15
CA GLY A 83 23.61 10.79 -25.64
C GLY A 83 24.42 9.50 -25.50
N THR A 84 23.80 8.39 -25.12
CA THR A 84 24.45 7.06 -25.06
C THR A 84 23.87 6.10 -26.10
N GLU A 85 24.68 5.17 -26.60
CA GLU A 85 24.23 4.11 -27.54
C GLU A 85 23.26 3.10 -26.89
N TYR A 86 23.15 3.11 -25.56
CA TYR A 86 22.30 2.21 -24.78
C TYR A 86 20.92 2.78 -24.44
N LEU A 87 20.47 3.81 -25.16
CA LEU A 87 19.19 4.48 -24.93
C LEU A 87 17.99 3.52 -24.94
N TRP A 88 17.98 2.51 -25.81
CA TRP A 88 16.92 1.50 -25.85
C TRP A 88 16.88 0.64 -24.59
N LEU A 89 18.04 0.30 -24.04
CA LEU A 89 18.17 -0.50 -22.84
C LEU A 89 17.74 0.30 -21.61
N SER A 90 18.11 1.58 -21.51
CA SER A 90 17.69 2.46 -20.41
C SER A 90 16.17 2.69 -20.40
N LEU A 91 15.55 2.87 -21.56
CA LEU A 91 14.10 2.98 -21.71
C LEU A 91 13.37 1.71 -21.26
N SER A 92 13.86 0.53 -21.68
CA SER A 92 13.25 -0.74 -21.30
C SER A 92 13.30 -0.99 -19.80
N ILE A 93 14.46 -0.75 -19.17
CA ILE A 93 14.63 -0.93 -17.73
C ILE A 93 13.77 0.08 -16.94
N CYS A 94 13.87 1.37 -17.26
CA CYS A 94 13.14 2.40 -16.50
C CYS A 94 11.63 2.30 -16.72
N GLY A 95 11.18 1.96 -17.92
CA GLY A 95 9.77 1.68 -18.21
C GLY A 95 9.23 0.50 -17.39
N SER A 96 9.99 -0.60 -17.31
CA SER A 96 9.62 -1.77 -16.50
C SER A 96 9.53 -1.44 -15.01
N ILE A 97 10.51 -0.69 -14.48
CA ILE A 97 10.51 -0.23 -13.09
C ILE A 97 9.32 0.70 -12.82
N GLY A 98 9.01 1.61 -13.75
CA GLY A 98 7.87 2.53 -13.64
C GLY A 98 6.53 1.81 -13.53
N ILE A 99 6.32 0.75 -14.32
CA ILE A 99 5.13 -0.10 -14.22
C ILE A 99 5.05 -0.76 -12.83
N ILE A 100 6.13 -1.43 -12.40
CA ILE A 100 6.16 -2.13 -11.10
C ILE A 100 5.89 -1.16 -9.95
N ALA A 101 6.50 0.02 -9.98
CA ALA A 101 6.27 1.07 -8.99
C ALA A 101 4.82 1.54 -8.97
N SER A 102 4.20 1.75 -10.15
CA SER A 102 2.80 2.17 -10.24
C SER A 102 1.81 1.16 -9.65
N LEU A 103 2.05 -0.14 -9.85
CA LEU A 103 1.25 -1.21 -9.26
C LEU A 103 1.36 -1.20 -7.73
N PHE A 104 2.57 -1.00 -7.21
CA PHE A 104 2.82 -0.92 -5.78
C PHE A 104 2.15 0.31 -5.13
N ILE A 105 2.26 1.47 -5.80
CA ILE A 105 1.61 2.71 -5.35
C ILE A 105 0.09 2.56 -5.36
N LYS A 106 -0.49 2.01 -6.44
CA LYS A 106 -1.94 1.78 -6.52
C LYS A 106 -2.44 0.95 -5.34
N LYS A 107 -1.80 -0.20 -5.09
CA LYS A 107 -2.16 -1.06 -3.96
C LYS A 107 -2.06 -0.31 -2.62
N SER A 108 -1.01 0.48 -2.44
CA SER A 108 -0.83 1.29 -1.22
C SER A 108 -1.90 2.36 -1.06
N LEU A 109 -2.35 2.99 -2.16
CA LEU A 109 -3.42 3.98 -2.14
C LEU A 109 -4.77 3.34 -1.82
N ASP A 110 -5.07 2.18 -2.39
CA ASP A 110 -6.30 1.42 -2.10
C ASP A 110 -6.36 1.02 -0.62
N ASP A 111 -5.23 0.55 -0.07
CA ASP A 111 -5.10 0.26 1.36
C ASP A 111 -5.34 1.54 2.19
N LEU A 112 -4.73 2.66 1.84
CA LEU A 112 -4.92 3.94 2.54
C LEU A 112 -6.38 4.44 2.48
N GLU A 113 -7.07 4.25 1.37
CA GLU A 113 -8.48 4.61 1.24
C GLU A 113 -9.34 3.76 2.18
N ARG A 114 -9.10 2.44 2.22
CA ARG A 114 -9.75 1.54 3.18
C ARG A 114 -9.51 1.99 4.62
N LEU A 115 -8.27 2.34 4.97
CA LEU A 115 -7.92 2.83 6.30
C LEU A 115 -8.68 4.11 6.68
N LYS A 116 -8.82 5.05 5.74
CA LYS A 116 -9.57 6.28 5.96
C LYS A 116 -11.06 5.99 6.20
N LYS A 117 -11.65 5.09 5.42
CA LYS A 117 -13.05 4.66 5.60
C LYS A 117 -13.29 4.02 6.97
N ILE A 118 -12.40 3.14 7.42
CA ILE A 118 -12.50 2.53 8.76
C ILE A 118 -12.40 3.59 9.87
N LYS A 119 -11.48 4.55 9.73
CA LYS A 119 -11.37 5.68 10.66
C LYS A 119 -12.65 6.53 10.69
N GLU A 120 -13.22 6.84 9.53
CA GLU A 120 -14.48 7.57 9.45
C GLU A 120 -15.66 6.76 10.02
N LEU A 121 -15.70 5.44 9.85
CA LEU A 121 -16.73 4.59 10.45
C LEU A 121 -16.66 4.64 11.98
N ALA A 122 -15.45 4.65 12.56
CA ALA A 122 -15.28 4.81 13.99
C ALA A 122 -15.75 6.17 14.49
N ILE A 123 -15.43 7.25 13.76
CA ILE A 123 -15.92 8.61 14.07
C ILE A 123 -17.44 8.67 13.94
N LEU A 124 -18.01 8.01 12.93
CA LEU A 124 -19.46 7.92 12.72
C LEU A 124 -20.13 7.26 13.92
N HIS A 125 -19.64 6.10 14.34
CA HIS A 125 -20.15 5.38 15.50
C HIS A 125 -20.08 6.23 16.78
N GLU A 126 -18.91 6.80 17.10
CA GLU A 126 -18.72 7.65 18.28
C GLU A 126 -19.69 8.84 18.27
N SER A 127 -19.87 9.46 17.10
CA SER A 127 -20.81 10.58 16.94
C SER A 127 -22.25 10.15 17.14
N ILE A 128 -22.65 9.00 16.61
CA ILE A 128 -24.02 8.50 16.77
C ILE A 128 -24.32 8.17 18.22
N SER A 129 -23.39 7.51 18.93
CA SER A 129 -23.52 7.25 20.36
C SER A 129 -23.62 8.56 21.15
N PHE A 130 -22.76 9.53 20.88
CA PHE A 130 -22.80 10.84 21.54
C PHE A 130 -24.14 11.58 21.34
N TYR A 131 -24.69 11.55 20.13
CA TYR A 131 -26.01 12.16 19.86
C TYR A 131 -27.16 11.32 20.41
N GLY A 132 -27.03 9.99 20.44
CA GLY A 132 -27.99 9.09 21.08
C GLY A 132 -28.12 9.37 22.57
N ASP A 133 -26.99 9.57 23.25
CA ASP A 133 -26.94 9.96 24.67
C ASP A 133 -27.61 11.33 24.92
N ALA A 134 -27.57 12.22 23.93
CA ALA A 134 -28.26 13.51 23.94
C ALA A 134 -29.76 13.41 23.56
N GLY A 135 -30.27 12.21 23.29
CA GLY A 135 -31.69 11.95 23.01
C GLY A 135 -32.10 12.15 21.54
N TYR A 136 -31.15 12.30 20.62
CA TYR A 136 -31.46 12.36 19.19
C TYR A 136 -31.80 10.98 18.61
N THR A 137 -32.65 10.95 17.59
CA THR A 137 -32.95 9.71 16.87
C THR A 137 -31.76 9.28 16.01
N ILE A 138 -31.64 7.98 15.69
CA ILE A 138 -30.54 7.46 14.86
C ILE A 138 -30.47 8.20 13.51
N GLN A 139 -31.62 8.51 12.91
CA GLN A 139 -31.71 9.26 11.67
C GLN A 139 -31.09 10.67 11.79
N GLN A 140 -31.39 11.40 12.88
CA GLN A 140 -30.84 12.72 13.15
C GLN A 140 -29.33 12.64 13.45
N SER A 141 -28.93 11.66 14.25
CA SER A 141 -27.53 11.40 14.60
C SER A 141 -26.68 11.10 13.36
N LEU A 142 -27.18 10.27 12.43
CA LEU A 142 -26.54 9.99 11.14
C LEU A 142 -26.38 11.26 10.30
N GLN A 143 -27.43 12.10 10.24
CA GLN A 143 -27.39 13.34 9.49
C GLN A 143 -26.32 14.29 10.06
N MET A 144 -26.23 14.44 11.38
CA MET A 144 -25.22 15.29 12.03
C MET A 144 -23.81 14.73 11.86
N ALA A 145 -23.64 13.42 12.04
CA ALA A 145 -22.34 12.76 11.89
C ALA A 145 -21.80 12.79 10.45
N SER A 146 -22.67 12.88 9.43
CA SER A 146 -22.27 13.04 8.02
C SER A 146 -21.42 14.29 7.73
N THR A 147 -21.42 15.26 8.65
CA THR A 147 -20.56 16.44 8.57
C THR A 147 -19.11 16.12 8.91
N LEU A 148 -18.87 15.14 9.77
CA LEU A 148 -17.56 14.71 10.25
C LEU A 148 -16.95 13.60 9.38
N THR A 149 -17.75 12.92 8.56
CA THR A 149 -17.34 11.77 7.75
C THR A 149 -17.56 12.03 6.25
N PRO A 150 -16.70 12.83 5.59
CA PRO A 150 -16.90 13.24 4.20
C PRO A 150 -16.84 12.09 3.21
N MET A 151 -16.04 11.03 3.45
CA MET A 151 -15.98 9.88 2.54
C MET A 151 -17.23 8.99 2.68
N LEU A 152 -17.81 8.89 3.88
CA LEU A 152 -19.04 8.12 4.11
C LEU A 152 -20.32 8.89 3.80
N ARG A 153 -20.27 10.23 3.75
CA ARG A 153 -21.39 11.12 3.43
C ARG A 153 -22.29 10.63 2.28
N PRO A 154 -21.78 10.25 1.09
CA PRO A 154 -22.65 9.76 0.01
C PRO A 154 -23.40 8.48 0.39
N ALA A 155 -22.79 7.56 1.14
CA ALA A 155 -23.45 6.34 1.62
C ALA A 155 -24.51 6.68 2.69
N ILE A 156 -24.21 7.60 3.60
CA ILE A 156 -25.15 8.09 4.62
C ILE A 156 -26.37 8.74 3.97
N PHE A 157 -26.19 9.60 2.96
CA PHE A 157 -27.34 10.21 2.30
C PHE A 157 -28.21 9.20 1.53
N ARG A 158 -27.61 8.18 0.91
CA ARG A 158 -28.37 7.07 0.32
C ARG A 158 -29.15 6.29 1.37
N CYS A 159 -28.57 6.08 2.54
CA CYS A 159 -29.25 5.48 3.69
C CYS A 159 -30.46 6.31 4.11
N LEU A 160 -30.25 7.60 4.38
CA LEU A 160 -31.31 8.54 4.79
C LEU A 160 -32.43 8.66 3.74
N ALA A 161 -32.09 8.61 2.46
CA ALA A 161 -33.08 8.61 1.37
C ALA A 161 -33.93 7.34 1.35
N ASN A 162 -33.39 6.19 1.77
CA ASN A 162 -34.11 4.92 1.86
C ASN A 162 -34.83 4.73 3.21
N TRP A 163 -34.61 5.62 4.19
CA TRP A 163 -35.16 5.50 5.55
C TRP A 163 -36.70 5.31 5.60
N PRO A 164 -37.52 6.03 4.80
CA PRO A 164 -38.98 5.88 4.83
C PRO A 164 -39.48 4.49 4.42
N TYR A 165 -38.68 3.72 3.69
CA TYR A 165 -39.04 2.37 3.23
C TYR A 165 -38.68 1.28 4.26
N GLY A 166 -37.99 1.64 5.34
CA GLY A 166 -37.59 0.75 6.43
C GLY A 166 -36.21 1.14 6.96
N SER A 167 -36.12 1.49 8.24
CA SER A 167 -34.89 1.90 8.92
C SER A 167 -33.81 0.82 8.89
N ILE A 168 -34.17 -0.42 9.21
CA ILE A 168 -33.26 -1.58 9.20
C ILE A 168 -32.70 -1.82 7.79
N GLN A 169 -33.56 -1.82 6.77
CA GLN A 169 -33.13 -2.04 5.39
C GLN A 169 -32.23 -0.90 4.87
N ALA A 170 -32.50 0.33 5.29
CA ALA A 170 -31.66 1.48 4.98
C ALA A 170 -30.25 1.34 5.58
N LEU A 171 -30.13 0.82 6.80
CA LEU A 171 -28.84 0.58 7.45
C LEU A 171 -28.04 -0.54 6.76
N TYR A 172 -28.68 -1.62 6.32
CA TYR A 172 -27.98 -2.65 5.53
C TYR A 172 -27.53 -2.13 4.15
N LYS A 173 -28.34 -1.29 3.49
CA LYS A 173 -27.92 -0.59 2.25
C LYS A 173 -26.75 0.37 2.50
N PHE A 174 -26.64 0.96 3.69
CA PHE A 174 -25.47 1.73 4.07
C PHE A 174 -24.22 0.85 4.11
N ALA A 175 -24.28 -0.29 4.78
CA ALA A 175 -23.16 -1.23 4.85
C ALA A 175 -22.72 -1.70 3.46
N GLU A 176 -23.67 -2.07 2.60
CA GLU A 176 -23.42 -2.46 1.20
C GLU A 176 -22.76 -1.31 0.41
N GLY A 177 -23.22 -0.07 0.62
CA GLY A 177 -22.65 1.12 -0.03
C GLY A 177 -21.23 1.45 0.41
N VAL A 178 -20.83 1.06 1.62
CA VAL A 178 -19.46 1.26 2.15
C VAL A 178 -18.54 0.08 1.77
N ASN A 179 -19.11 -1.12 1.62
CA ASN A 179 -18.42 -2.36 1.24
C ASN A 179 -17.23 -2.69 2.16
N LEU A 180 -17.48 -2.65 3.47
CA LEU A 180 -16.51 -2.99 4.52
C LEU A 180 -17.20 -3.86 5.58
N PRO A 181 -16.53 -4.89 6.12
CA PRO A 181 -17.11 -5.72 7.18
C PRO A 181 -17.39 -4.91 8.44
N GLU A 182 -16.57 -3.89 8.73
CA GLU A 182 -16.79 -2.98 9.86
C GLU A 182 -18.09 -2.15 9.72
N ALA A 183 -18.52 -1.87 8.47
CA ALA A 183 -19.76 -1.16 8.21
C ALA A 183 -20.98 -2.07 8.41
N GLU A 184 -20.88 -3.37 8.11
CA GLU A 184 -21.93 -4.37 8.36
C GLU A 184 -22.18 -4.53 9.86
N ILE A 185 -21.10 -4.62 10.64
CA ILE A 185 -21.16 -4.66 12.11
C ILE A 185 -21.86 -3.39 12.63
N LEU A 186 -21.42 -2.20 12.19
CA LEU A 186 -22.04 -0.95 12.59
C LEU A 186 -23.53 -0.89 12.21
N ALA A 187 -23.89 -1.33 11.01
CA ALA A 187 -25.29 -1.36 10.58
C ALA A 187 -26.14 -2.31 11.42
N SER A 188 -25.61 -3.48 11.80
CA SER A 188 -26.29 -4.43 12.68
C SER A 188 -26.51 -3.86 14.08
N ILE A 189 -25.51 -3.18 14.63
CA ILE A 189 -25.62 -2.49 15.93
C ILE A 189 -26.75 -1.46 15.86
N LEU A 190 -26.70 -0.57 14.86
CA LEU A 190 -27.69 0.49 14.70
C LEU A 190 -29.11 -0.06 14.42
N ALA A 191 -29.22 -1.18 13.72
CA ALA A 191 -30.50 -1.83 13.46
C ALA A 191 -31.10 -2.39 14.75
N HIS A 192 -30.29 -3.05 15.57
CA HIS A 192 -30.70 -3.55 16.88
C HIS A 192 -31.07 -2.40 17.84
N ALA A 193 -30.35 -1.27 17.73
CA ALA A 193 -30.65 -0.04 18.45
C ALA A 193 -32.00 0.56 18.08
N GLU A 194 -32.32 0.59 16.79
CA GLU A 194 -33.60 1.07 16.30
C GLU A 194 -34.76 0.14 16.72
N GLU A 195 -34.57 -1.18 16.67
CA GLU A 195 -35.59 -2.17 17.07
C GLU A 195 -35.91 -2.13 18.57
N SER A 196 -34.89 -1.95 19.40
CA SER A 196 -35.05 -1.96 20.87
C SER A 196 -35.60 -0.64 21.42
N GLY A 197 -35.50 0.45 20.65
CA GLY A 197 -35.99 1.78 21.02
C GLY A 197 -35.24 2.41 22.20
N ILE A 198 -35.78 3.54 22.69
CA ILE A 198 -35.16 4.44 23.70
C ILE A 198 -34.86 3.76 25.05
N LYS A 199 -35.33 2.52 25.28
CA LYS A 199 -34.94 1.70 26.44
C LYS A 199 -33.63 0.95 26.20
N PHE A 200 -32.73 1.58 25.47
CA PHE A 200 -31.36 1.19 25.28
C PHE A 200 -30.61 1.42 26.59
N GLY A 201 -30.61 0.42 27.45
CA GLY A 201 -30.05 0.53 28.79
C GLY A 201 -29.50 -0.80 29.26
N GLN A 202 -28.18 -0.93 29.13
CA GLN A 202 -27.31 -1.86 29.87
C GLN A 202 -27.14 -3.30 29.33
N ASN A 203 -28.15 -3.98 28.77
CA ASN A 203 -27.99 -5.39 28.37
C ASN A 203 -27.53 -5.63 26.92
N ALA A 204 -27.90 -4.77 25.96
CA ALA A 204 -27.35 -4.81 24.60
C ALA A 204 -25.87 -4.34 24.54
N MET A 205 -25.39 -3.78 25.65
CA MET A 205 -24.09 -3.12 25.77
C MET A 205 -22.91 -4.11 25.73
N GLU A 206 -23.13 -5.39 26.05
CA GLU A 206 -22.06 -6.40 26.05
C GLU A 206 -21.74 -6.90 24.64
N GLU A 207 -22.77 -7.10 23.81
CA GLU A 207 -22.62 -7.50 22.40
C GLU A 207 -22.13 -6.32 21.54
N GLU A 208 -22.60 -5.10 21.85
CA GLU A 208 -22.04 -3.86 21.30
C GLU A 208 -20.60 -3.61 21.75
N ALA A 209 -20.25 -3.88 23.01
CA ALA A 209 -18.87 -3.73 23.48
C ALA A 209 -17.92 -4.69 22.75
N HIS A 210 -18.34 -5.92 22.45
CA HIS A 210 -17.55 -6.85 21.65
C HIS A 210 -17.36 -6.38 20.21
N ALA A 211 -18.43 -5.88 19.58
CA ALA A 211 -18.36 -5.34 18.23
C ALA A 211 -17.51 -4.07 18.16
N LEU A 212 -17.63 -3.19 19.16
CA LEU A 212 -16.81 -2.00 19.34
C LEU A 212 -15.34 -2.36 19.59
N GLU A 213 -15.08 -3.41 20.36
CA GLU A 213 -13.73 -3.91 20.62
C GLU A 213 -13.11 -4.48 19.35
N SER A 214 -13.90 -5.12 18.47
CA SER A 214 -13.43 -5.54 17.14
C SER A 214 -13.05 -4.33 16.26
N LEU A 215 -13.87 -3.27 16.29
CA LEU A 215 -13.59 -1.99 15.61
C LEU A 215 -12.32 -1.33 16.16
N ARG A 216 -12.16 -1.31 17.48
CA ARG A 216 -10.96 -0.80 18.16
C ARG A 216 -9.73 -1.62 17.82
N HIS A 217 -9.83 -2.94 17.80
CA HIS A 217 -8.74 -3.82 17.37
C HIS A 217 -8.32 -3.53 15.94
N SER A 218 -9.27 -3.38 15.01
CA SER A 218 -8.98 -2.97 13.64
C SER A 218 -8.27 -1.62 13.60
N LEU A 219 -8.71 -0.61 14.35
CA LEU A 219 -8.04 0.70 14.42
C LEU A 219 -6.63 0.64 15.02
N VAL A 220 -6.41 -0.19 16.05
CA VAL A 220 -5.10 -0.39 16.66
C VAL A 220 -4.15 -1.07 15.69
N GLU A 221 -4.61 -2.11 14.99
CA GLU A 221 -3.84 -2.80 13.96
C GLU A 221 -3.42 -1.83 12.84
N ILE A 222 -4.33 -0.94 12.43
CA ILE A 222 -4.08 0.12 11.45
C ILE A 222 -3.04 1.13 11.93
N LYS A 223 -3.11 1.56 13.20
CA LYS A 223 -2.15 2.49 13.80
C LYS A 223 -0.76 1.86 13.91
N ILE A 224 -0.69 0.55 14.12
CA ILE A 224 0.57 -0.20 14.16
C ILE A 224 1.14 -0.40 12.76
N MET A 225 0.30 -0.60 11.72
CA MET A 225 0.77 -0.79 10.34
C MET A 225 1.17 0.50 9.60
N SER A 226 0.57 1.64 9.92
CA SER A 226 0.86 2.91 9.22
C SER A 226 2.20 3.55 9.61
N LYS A 227 2.61 3.44 10.88
CA LYS A 227 3.92 3.94 11.36
C LYS A 227 5.14 3.32 10.65
N PRO A 228 5.26 1.99 10.50
CA PRO A 228 6.45 1.38 9.90
C PRO A 228 6.62 1.74 8.43
N MET A 229 5.55 2.06 7.70
CA MET A 229 5.67 2.43 6.29
C MET A 229 6.39 3.77 6.10
N TYR A 230 6.10 4.77 6.95
CA TYR A 230 6.81 6.05 6.94
C TYR A 230 8.28 5.88 7.35
N PHE A 231 8.54 5.08 8.39
CA PHE A 231 9.91 4.77 8.81
C PHE A 231 10.69 3.96 7.77
N ALA A 232 10.03 3.05 7.04
CA ALA A 232 10.64 2.28 5.97
C ALA A 232 11.01 3.18 4.79
N ALA A 233 10.11 4.07 4.36
CA ALA A 233 10.39 5.04 3.29
C ALA A 233 11.55 5.97 3.68
N TYR A 234 11.53 6.49 4.91
CA TYR A 234 12.58 7.36 5.42
C TYR A 234 13.94 6.63 5.54
N ARG A 235 13.95 5.35 5.94
CA ARG A 235 15.17 4.52 5.96
C ARG A 235 15.65 4.10 4.57
N ALA A 236 14.74 3.97 3.61
CA ALA A 236 15.10 3.60 2.25
C ALA A 236 15.80 4.73 1.49
N LEU A 237 15.44 6.00 1.74
CA LEU A 237 16.04 7.17 1.08
C LEU A 237 17.58 7.23 1.16
N PRO A 238 18.22 7.09 2.34
CA PRO A 238 19.67 7.03 2.45
C PRO A 238 20.27 5.80 1.75
N LEU A 239 19.60 4.65 1.83
CA LEU A 239 20.05 3.43 1.16
C LEU A 239 20.03 3.58 -0.37
N PHE A 240 19.01 4.23 -0.93
CA PHE A 240 18.96 4.59 -2.34
C PHE A 240 20.09 5.55 -2.74
N SER A 241 20.42 6.50 -1.87
CA SER A 241 21.50 7.46 -2.12
C SER A 241 22.88 6.81 -2.08
N VAL A 242 23.14 5.88 -1.14
CA VAL A 242 24.41 5.16 -1.08
C VAL A 242 24.52 4.13 -2.21
N SER A 243 23.43 3.41 -2.49
CA SER A 243 23.41 2.44 -3.58
C SER A 243 23.58 3.11 -4.96
N SER A 244 23.04 4.31 -5.18
CA SER A 244 23.22 5.01 -6.46
C SER A 244 24.68 5.36 -6.73
N ILE A 245 25.46 5.70 -5.70
CA ILE A 245 26.90 5.98 -5.81
C ILE A 245 27.65 4.71 -6.26
N VAL A 246 27.38 3.57 -5.61
CA VAL A 246 28.04 2.29 -5.93
C VAL A 246 27.64 1.79 -7.31
N VAL A 247 26.34 1.81 -7.62
CA VAL A 247 25.80 1.39 -8.92
C VAL A 247 26.33 2.28 -10.04
N GLY A 248 26.42 3.60 -9.83
CA GLY A 248 26.99 4.53 -10.80
C GLY A 248 28.45 4.21 -11.14
N ALA A 249 29.28 3.92 -10.14
CA ALA A 249 30.67 3.54 -10.36
C ALA A 249 30.83 2.22 -11.12
N LEU A 250 29.99 1.21 -10.81
CA LEU A 250 29.99 -0.07 -11.52
C LEU A 250 29.57 0.09 -12.98
N ILE A 251 28.50 0.84 -13.25
CA ILE A 251 28.03 1.13 -14.61
C ILE A 251 29.14 1.81 -15.42
N TYR A 252 29.79 2.83 -14.86
CA TYR A 252 30.90 3.51 -15.52
C TYR A 252 32.03 2.55 -15.90
N ARG A 253 32.37 1.62 -15.02
CA ARG A 253 33.43 0.62 -15.26
C ARG A 253 33.05 -0.38 -16.36
N VAL A 254 31.79 -0.81 -16.38
CA VAL A 254 31.27 -1.70 -17.42
C VAL A 254 31.29 -1.01 -18.79
N ILE A 255 30.92 0.28 -18.85
CA ILE A 255 30.99 1.07 -20.09
C ILE A 255 32.43 1.15 -20.62
N ILE A 256 33.41 1.40 -19.74
CA ILE A 256 34.82 1.45 -20.15
C ILE A 256 35.29 0.08 -20.68
N MET A 257 34.94 -1.01 -20.00
CA MET A 257 35.30 -2.35 -20.48
C MET A 257 34.67 -2.66 -21.83
N LEU A 258 33.39 -2.34 -22.02
CA LEU A 258 32.70 -2.54 -23.29
C LEU A 258 33.35 -1.74 -24.42
N LYS A 259 33.73 -0.48 -24.18
CA LYS A 259 34.49 0.31 -25.17
C LYS A 259 35.81 -0.35 -25.53
N SER A 260 36.58 -0.80 -24.53
CA SER A 260 37.87 -1.47 -24.78
C SER A 260 37.75 -2.79 -25.56
N LEU A 261 36.63 -3.52 -25.39
CA LEU A 261 36.34 -4.78 -26.09
C LEU A 261 35.78 -4.55 -27.50
N ALA A 262 35.08 -3.44 -27.72
CA ALA A 262 34.52 -3.06 -29.02
C ALA A 262 35.57 -2.53 -30.01
N GLY A 263 36.83 -2.38 -29.59
CA GLY A 263 37.93 -1.99 -30.48
C GLY A 263 37.86 -0.54 -30.96
N VAL A 264 37.21 0.34 -30.19
CA VAL A 264 37.22 1.81 -30.36
C VAL A 264 37.93 2.46 -29.18
#